data_AF-A0A2S9Y3J6-F1
#
_entry.id   AF-A0A2S9Y3J6-F1
#
_cell.length_a   1.000
_cell.length_b   1.000
_cell.length_c   1.000
_cell.angle_alpha   90.00
_cell.angle_beta   90.00
_cell.angle_gamma   90.00
#
_symmetry.space_group_name_H-M   'P 1'
#
loop_
_entity.id
_entity.type
_entity.pdbx_description
1 polymer ?
#
loop_
_entity_poly.entity_id
_entity_poly.type
_entity_poly.pdbx_seq_one_letter_code
_entity_poly.pdbx_strand_id
1 'polypeptide(L)'
;MLEEIPFRVSTHFQALDVTLANTWDQQRRYLKADIFTLIYFASELWGVKDASEVFFKHVFGSAKPGAHILYIDNDSDIFTHWFDTLAAEVGLEEVQSWSEDARMPSDEQKDVLASYLTHLGWPKMKARVAVRVLQKRQIDT
;
A
#
# COMPACT_ATOMS: atom_id res chain seq x y z
N MET A 1 -14.65 -13.98 -26.47
CA MET A 1 -14.24 -15.12 -25.62
C MET A 1 -13.23 -14.56 -24.64
N LEU A 2 -13.52 -14.60 -23.35
CA LEU A 2 -12.49 -14.37 -22.33
C LEU A 2 -11.63 -15.63 -22.30
N GLU A 3 -10.33 -15.50 -22.56
CA GLU A 3 -9.38 -16.62 -22.45
C GLU A 3 -9.48 -17.25 -21.05
N GLU A 4 -9.47 -18.57 -20.96
CA GLU A 4 -9.42 -19.27 -19.68
C GLU A 4 -8.09 -18.94 -18.99
N ILE A 5 -8.18 -18.07 -17.99
CA ILE A 5 -7.04 -17.66 -17.18
C ILE A 5 -6.56 -18.91 -16.39
N PRO A 6 -5.29 -19.33 -16.50
CA PRO A 6 -4.80 -20.61 -15.96
C PRO A 6 -4.62 -20.63 -14.43
N PHE A 7 -5.30 -19.73 -13.72
CA PHE A 7 -5.27 -19.64 -12.26
C PHE A 7 -6.65 -19.29 -11.71
N ARG A 8 -6.90 -19.71 -10.47
CA ARG A 8 -8.12 -19.35 -9.75
C ARG A 8 -7.91 -18.04 -9.02
N VAL A 9 -8.70 -17.03 -9.37
CA VAL A 9 -8.83 -15.82 -8.56
C VAL A 9 -9.77 -16.12 -7.41
N SER A 10 -9.32 -15.83 -6.19
CA SER A 10 -10.19 -15.78 -5.01
C SER A 10 -9.90 -14.47 -4.29
N THR A 11 -10.96 -13.77 -3.92
CA THR A 11 -10.85 -12.48 -3.23
C THR A 11 -11.32 -12.67 -1.80
N HIS A 12 -10.56 -12.12 -0.85
CA HIS A 12 -10.92 -12.12 0.55
C HIS A 12 -10.78 -10.70 1.09
N PHE A 13 -11.89 -10.16 1.60
CA PHE A 13 -11.93 -8.85 2.22
C PHE A 13 -11.91 -9.02 3.73
N GLN A 14 -11.02 -8.30 4.38
CA GLN A 14 -10.87 -8.34 5.82
C GLN A 14 -10.68 -6.92 6.35
N ALA A 15 -11.51 -6.55 7.32
CA ALA A 15 -11.31 -5.32 8.08
C ALA A 15 -10.22 -5.58 9.13
N LEU A 16 -9.19 -4.73 9.14
CA LEU A 16 -8.12 -4.73 10.11
C LEU A 16 -8.01 -3.33 10.72
N ASP A 17 -7.85 -3.26 12.04
CA ASP A 17 -7.45 -2.02 12.70
C ASP A 17 -5.95 -2.13 12.99
N VAL A 18 -5.15 -1.46 12.16
CA VAL A 18 -3.69 -1.52 12.27
C VAL A 18 -3.14 -0.98 13.59
N THR A 19 -3.93 -0.22 14.33
CA THR A 19 -3.55 0.31 15.65
C THR A 19 -3.80 -0.69 16.79
N LEU A 20 -4.54 -1.77 16.52
CA LEU A 20 -4.93 -2.79 17.49
C LEU A 20 -4.39 -4.18 17.08
N ALA A 21 -3.30 -4.60 17.70
CA ALA A 21 -2.58 -5.83 17.36
C ALA A 21 -3.46 -7.09 17.36
N ASN A 22 -4.43 -7.18 18.26
CA ASN A 22 -5.35 -8.32 18.33
C ASN A 22 -6.24 -8.48 17.08
N THR A 23 -6.33 -7.48 16.21
CA THR A 23 -7.11 -7.57 14.97
C THR A 23 -6.32 -8.19 13.81
N TRP A 24 -4.98 -8.09 13.82
CA TRP A 24 -4.13 -8.51 12.70
C TRP A 24 -3.05 -9.54 13.03
N ASP A 25 -2.60 -9.67 14.29
CA ASP A 25 -1.47 -10.56 14.66
C ASP A 25 -1.80 -12.06 14.49
N GLN A 26 -3.07 -12.41 14.67
CA GLN A 26 -3.52 -13.80 14.47
C GLN A 26 -3.66 -14.17 12.99
N GLN A 27 -3.64 -13.19 12.09
CA GLN A 27 -3.92 -13.35 10.68
C GLN A 27 -2.63 -13.63 9.90
N ARG A 28 -2.25 -14.91 9.80
CA ARG A 28 -0.97 -15.28 9.17
C ARG A 28 -1.04 -15.56 7.66
N ARG A 29 -2.25 -15.63 7.09
CA ARG A 29 -2.41 -16.07 5.69
C ARG A 29 -1.86 -15.04 4.71
N TYR A 30 -2.15 -13.75 4.93
CA TYR A 30 -1.71 -12.69 4.03
C TYR A 30 -0.19 -12.48 4.06
N LEU A 31 0.48 -12.82 5.17
CA LEU A 31 1.95 -12.75 5.30
C LEU A 31 2.70 -13.68 4.35
N LYS A 32 2.02 -14.66 3.75
CA LYS A 32 2.58 -15.57 2.73
C LYS A 32 2.50 -15.02 1.31
N ALA A 33 1.98 -13.81 1.11
CA ALA A 33 1.86 -13.19 -0.19
C ALA A 33 3.23 -12.98 -0.85
N ASP A 34 3.28 -13.12 -2.18
CA ASP A 34 4.45 -12.76 -2.99
C ASP A 34 4.55 -11.25 -3.22
N ILE A 35 3.42 -10.56 -3.18
CA ILE A 35 3.30 -9.13 -3.45
C ILE A 35 2.35 -8.52 -2.42
N PHE A 36 2.80 -7.45 -1.79
CA PHE A 36 2.01 -6.57 -0.94
C PHE A 36 1.87 -5.23 -1.65
N THR A 37 0.65 -4.71 -1.74
CA THR A 37 0.38 -3.41 -2.35
C THR A 37 -0.20 -2.45 -1.31
N LEU A 38 0.52 -1.37 -1.04
CA LEU A 38 0.17 -0.35 -0.07
C LEU A 38 -0.05 0.95 -0.84
N ILE A 39 -1.31 1.22 -1.18
CA ILE A 39 -1.71 2.34 -2.03
C ILE A 39 -2.40 3.38 -1.15
N TYR A 40 -1.86 4.60 -1.07
CA TYR A 40 -2.28 5.68 -0.16
C TYR A 40 -2.41 5.23 1.30
N PHE A 41 -1.60 4.25 1.71
CA PHE A 41 -1.76 3.61 3.00
C PHE A 41 -0.95 4.31 4.10
N ALA A 42 0.27 4.75 3.80
CA ALA A 42 1.12 5.39 4.79
C ALA A 42 0.64 6.81 5.09
N SER A 43 0.27 7.58 4.08
CA SER A 43 -0.22 8.96 4.29
C SER A 43 -1.52 8.99 5.10
N GLU A 44 -2.43 8.03 4.92
CA GLU A 44 -3.65 7.93 5.72
C GLU A 44 -3.38 7.58 7.18
N LEU A 45 -2.34 6.79 7.44
CA LEU A 45 -1.96 6.40 8.79
C LEU A 45 -1.09 7.44 9.51
N TRP A 46 -0.68 8.52 8.84
CA TRP A 46 0.24 9.50 9.42
C TRP A 46 -0.24 10.08 10.76
N GLY A 47 -1.55 10.34 10.89
CA GLY A 47 -2.14 10.87 12.13
C GLY A 47 -2.07 9.90 13.31
N VAL A 48 -1.87 8.61 13.05
CA VAL A 48 -1.75 7.52 14.05
C VAL A 48 -0.45 6.73 13.87
N LYS A 49 0.57 7.36 13.27
CA LYS A 49 1.78 6.67 12.81
C LYS A 49 2.40 5.80 13.88
N ASP A 50 2.57 6.34 15.09
CA ASP A 50 3.24 5.67 16.22
C ASP A 50 2.51 4.39 16.65
N ALA A 51 1.17 4.40 16.63
CA ALA A 51 0.38 3.22 16.96
C ALA A 51 0.39 2.17 15.83
N SER A 52 0.59 2.60 14.59
CA SER A 52 0.60 1.73 13.40
C SER A 52 1.98 1.13 13.06
N GLU A 53 3.08 1.65 13.59
CA GLU A 53 4.43 1.18 13.25
C GLU A 53 4.62 -0.32 13.51
N VAL A 54 4.05 -0.81 14.61
CA VAL A 54 4.14 -2.22 15.00
C VAL A 54 3.53 -3.13 13.92
N PHE A 55 2.44 -2.68 13.28
CA PHE A 55 1.84 -3.40 12.16
C PHE A 55 2.81 -3.48 10.97
N PHE A 56 3.38 -2.35 10.54
CA PHE A 56 4.34 -2.34 9.43
C PHE A 56 5.55 -3.24 9.71
N LYS A 57 6.15 -3.12 10.89
CA LYS A 57 7.29 -3.95 11.30
C LYS A 57 6.92 -5.44 11.33
N HIS A 58 5.71 -5.78 11.78
CA HIS A 58 5.21 -7.15 11.76
C HIS A 58 5.06 -7.68 10.33
N VAL A 59 4.39 -6.92 9.45
CA VAL A 59 4.14 -7.33 8.06
C VAL A 59 5.44 -7.48 7.29
N PHE A 60 6.30 -6.46 7.31
CA PHE A 60 7.58 -6.47 6.59
C PHE A 60 8.59 -7.46 7.19
N GLY A 61 8.58 -7.60 8.51
CA GLY A 61 9.42 -8.56 9.22
C GLY A 61 9.03 -10.01 8.92
N SER A 62 7.73 -10.28 8.81
CA SER A 62 7.17 -11.63 8.64
C SER A 62 6.91 -12.03 7.19
N ALA A 63 7.06 -11.09 6.24
CA ALA A 63 6.97 -11.38 4.82
C ALA A 63 7.99 -12.46 4.43
N LYS A 64 7.58 -13.38 3.55
CA LYS A 64 8.49 -14.43 3.08
C LYS A 64 9.68 -13.85 2.30
N PRO A 65 10.86 -14.50 2.34
CA PRO A 65 11.98 -14.15 1.46
C PRO A 65 11.53 -14.06 0.00
N GLY A 66 11.98 -13.02 -0.70
CA GLY A 66 11.59 -12.74 -2.08
C GLY A 66 10.30 -11.96 -2.28
N ALA A 67 9.48 -11.80 -1.25
CA ALA A 67 8.25 -11.03 -1.37
C ALA A 67 8.56 -9.57 -1.71
N HIS A 68 7.72 -8.98 -2.57
CA HIS A 68 7.81 -7.58 -2.93
C HIS A 68 6.80 -6.75 -2.15
N ILE A 69 7.23 -5.58 -1.69
CA ILE A 69 6.36 -4.55 -1.13
C ILE A 69 6.31 -3.40 -2.12
N LEU A 70 5.11 -3.11 -2.63
CA LEU A 70 4.83 -1.99 -3.50
C LEU A 70 4.18 -0.89 -2.68
N TYR A 71 4.86 0.23 -2.55
CA TYR A 71 4.35 1.48 -1.98
C TYR A 71 3.99 2.41 -3.12
N ILE A 72 2.75 2.94 -3.10
CA ILE A 72 2.31 4.01 -3.98
C ILE A 72 1.56 5.00 -3.12
N ASP A 73 2.15 6.15 -2.82
CA ASP A 73 1.55 7.12 -1.90
C ASP A 73 1.83 8.55 -2.34
N ASN A 74 1.31 9.51 -1.60
CA ASN A 74 1.58 10.93 -1.78
C ASN A 74 3.10 11.19 -1.74
N ASP A 75 3.61 11.91 -2.75
CA ASP A 75 5.03 12.30 -2.88
C ASP A 75 5.40 13.42 -1.90
N SER A 76 5.18 13.15 -0.61
CA SER A 76 5.59 14.01 0.49
C SER A 76 6.69 13.30 1.29
N ASP A 77 7.80 14.01 1.50
CA ASP A 77 8.98 13.47 2.17
C ASP A 77 8.66 12.88 3.54
N ILE A 78 7.70 13.45 4.28
CA ILE A 78 7.36 12.97 5.64
C ILE A 78 6.81 11.54 5.63
N PHE A 79 5.97 11.19 4.64
CA PHE A 79 5.36 9.86 4.57
C PHE A 79 6.36 8.85 4.04
N THR A 80 7.06 9.23 2.97
CA THR A 80 8.02 8.37 2.29
C THR A 80 9.22 8.09 3.19
N HIS A 81 9.77 9.10 3.87
CA HIS A 81 10.88 8.90 4.81
C HIS A 81 10.51 8.00 5.99
N TRP A 82 9.29 8.15 6.53
CA TRP A 82 8.80 7.29 7.60
C TRP A 82 8.66 5.85 7.13
N PHE A 83 8.05 5.63 5.96
CA PHE A 83 7.92 4.30 5.36
C PHE A 83 9.29 3.66 5.09
N ASP A 84 10.20 4.40 4.45
CA ASP A 84 11.55 3.93 4.11
C ASP A 84 12.34 3.57 5.40
N THR A 85 12.15 4.32 6.48
CA THR A 85 12.76 4.01 7.80
C THR A 85 12.24 2.68 8.33
N LEU A 86 10.92 2.48 8.35
CA LEU A 86 10.31 1.23 8.83
C LEU A 86 10.76 0.02 7.99
N ALA A 87 10.87 0.20 6.69
CA ALA A 87 11.33 -0.84 5.76
C ALA A 87 12.81 -1.20 6.01
N ALA A 88 13.68 -0.19 6.17
CA ALA A 88 15.10 -0.38 6.42
C ALA A 88 15.36 -1.09 7.77
N GLU A 89 14.61 -0.75 8.82
CA GLU A 89 14.75 -1.37 10.14
C GLU A 89 14.55 -2.89 10.15
N VAL A 90 13.75 -3.42 9.21
CA VAL A 90 13.49 -4.86 9.08
C VAL A 90 14.22 -5.52 7.90
N GLY A 91 15.16 -4.79 7.30
CA GLY A 91 16.03 -5.27 6.23
C GLY A 91 15.31 -5.51 4.90
N LEU A 92 14.31 -4.70 4.56
CA LEU A 92 13.84 -4.63 3.18
C LEU A 92 14.85 -3.85 2.32
N GLU A 93 15.06 -4.31 1.10
CA GLU A 93 15.99 -3.71 0.16
C GLU A 93 15.20 -3.01 -0.96
N GLU A 94 15.61 -1.80 -1.32
CA GLU A 94 15.01 -1.10 -2.46
C GLU A 94 15.47 -1.73 -3.77
N VAL A 95 14.51 -2.13 -4.60
CA VAL A 95 14.72 -2.62 -5.96
C VAL A 95 14.64 -1.45 -6.94
N GLN A 96 13.61 -0.60 -6.78
CA GLN A 96 13.38 0.55 -7.64
C GLN A 96 12.54 1.60 -6.92
N SER A 97 12.82 2.88 -7.19
CA SER A 97 12.02 4.01 -6.73
C SER A 97 11.88 5.06 -7.83
N TRP A 98 10.74 5.74 -7.85
CA TRP A 98 10.49 6.91 -8.69
C TRP A 98 9.35 7.74 -8.11
N SER A 99 9.13 8.94 -8.67
CA SER A 99 7.93 9.73 -8.42
C SER A 99 7.35 10.20 -9.76
N GLU A 100 6.03 10.27 -9.86
CA GLU A 100 5.34 10.68 -11.09
C GLU A 100 4.06 11.47 -10.82
N ASP A 101 3.60 12.20 -11.83
CA ASP A 101 2.28 12.85 -11.80
C ASP A 101 1.22 11.86 -12.29
N ALA A 102 0.42 11.34 -11.36
CA ALA A 102 -0.73 10.50 -11.65
C ALA A 102 -1.96 11.37 -11.98
N ARG A 103 -2.75 10.94 -12.96
CA ARG A 103 -4.01 11.60 -13.33
C ARG A 103 -5.16 10.61 -13.25
N MET A 104 -6.24 11.01 -12.59
CA MET A 104 -7.48 10.23 -12.57
C MET A 104 -8.07 10.11 -13.99
N PRO A 105 -8.67 8.95 -14.33
CA PRO A 105 -9.36 8.78 -15.61
C PRO A 105 -10.42 9.87 -15.84
N SER A 106 -10.47 10.42 -17.05
CA SER A 106 -11.42 11.49 -17.37
C SER A 106 -12.85 10.98 -17.60
N ASP A 107 -13.00 9.68 -17.86
CA ASP A 107 -14.20 8.96 -18.28
C ASP A 107 -15.01 8.33 -17.13
N GLU A 108 -14.56 8.48 -15.88
CA GLU A 108 -15.35 8.06 -14.71
C GLU A 108 -16.71 8.78 -14.67
N GLN A 109 -17.80 8.03 -14.40
CA GLN A 109 -19.16 8.54 -14.38
C GLN A 109 -19.38 9.42 -13.13
N LYS A 110 -19.34 10.74 -13.31
CA LYS A 110 -19.37 11.73 -12.23
C LYS A 110 -20.77 12.18 -11.81
N ASP A 111 -21.82 11.70 -12.49
CA ASP A 111 -23.20 12.14 -12.26
C ASP A 111 -23.67 11.86 -10.83
N VAL A 112 -23.20 10.76 -10.24
CA VAL A 112 -23.50 10.38 -8.85
C VAL A 112 -22.92 11.38 -7.84
N LEU A 113 -21.86 12.10 -8.22
CA LEU A 113 -21.18 13.09 -7.38
C LEU A 113 -21.70 14.52 -7.61
N ALA A 114 -22.69 14.72 -8.48
CA ALA A 114 -23.15 16.05 -8.88
C ALA A 114 -23.59 16.92 -7.69
N SER A 115 -24.24 16.34 -6.68
CA SER A 115 -24.64 17.03 -5.45
C SER A 115 -23.46 17.48 -4.59
N TYR A 116 -22.35 16.73 -4.63
CA TYR A 116 -21.12 17.07 -3.91
C TYR A 116 -20.32 18.14 -4.63
N LEU A 117 -20.33 18.16 -5.98
CA LEU A 117 -19.60 19.17 -6.78
C LEU A 117 -20.07 20.59 -6.47
N THR A 118 -21.36 20.81 -6.17
CA THR A 118 -21.89 22.13 -5.78
C THR A 118 -21.32 22.63 -4.45
N HIS A 119 -20.89 21.72 -3.57
CA HIS A 119 -20.43 22.05 -2.21
C HIS A 119 -18.90 22.03 -2.09
N LEU A 120 -18.26 21.08 -2.78
CA LEU A 120 -16.82 20.80 -2.66
C LEU A 120 -16.01 21.27 -3.87
N GLY A 121 -16.68 21.65 -4.96
CA GLY A 121 -16.03 21.99 -6.23
C GLY A 121 -15.52 20.76 -6.98
N TRP A 122 -14.73 21.01 -8.03
CA TRP A 122 -14.12 19.94 -8.81
C TRP A 122 -13.01 19.22 -8.02
N PRO A 123 -13.01 17.88 -7.96
CA PRO A 123 -11.96 17.15 -7.27
C PRO A 123 -10.60 17.38 -7.94
N LYS A 124 -9.55 17.21 -7.15
CA LYS A 124 -8.17 17.27 -7.63
C LYS A 124 -7.93 16.08 -8.57
N MET A 125 -7.81 16.35 -9.87
CA MET A 125 -7.65 15.30 -10.90
C MET A 125 -6.20 14.84 -11.11
N LYS A 126 -5.23 15.50 -10.46
CA LYS A 126 -3.80 15.22 -10.57
C LYS A 126 -3.21 15.06 -9.19
N ALA A 127 -2.44 14.01 -8.97
CA ALA A 127 -1.67 13.79 -7.77
C ALA A 127 -0.22 13.55 -8.16
N ARG A 128 0.71 13.97 -7.30
CA ARG A 128 2.10 13.55 -7.41
C ARG A 128 2.27 12.37 -6.46
N VAL A 129 2.76 11.25 -6.97
CA VAL A 129 2.91 10.01 -6.22
C VAL A 129 4.36 9.58 -6.17
N ALA A 130 4.77 9.08 -5.01
CA ALA A 130 6.02 8.36 -4.82
C ALA A 130 5.75 6.87 -4.95
N VAL A 131 6.63 6.17 -5.64
CA VAL A 131 6.61 4.71 -5.77
C VAL A 131 7.89 4.12 -5.18
N ARG A 132 7.73 3.06 -4.38
CA ARG A 132 8.83 2.20 -3.93
C ARG A 132 8.50 0.75 -4.26
N VAL A 133 9.43 0.07 -4.88
CA VAL A 133 9.45 -1.39 -5.03
C VAL A 133 10.56 -1.89 -4.12
N LEU A 134 10.15 -2.51 -3.01
CA LEU A 134 11.07 -3.11 -2.05
C LEU A 134 10.98 -4.63 -2.13
N GLN A 135 12.05 -5.32 -1.74
CA GLN A 135 12.07 -6.78 -1.66
C GLN A 135 12.57 -7.26 -0.30
N LYS A 136 11.93 -8.32 0.22
CA LYS A 136 12.47 -9.07 1.36
C LYS A 136 13.66 -9.90 0.88
N ARG A 137 14.83 -9.67 1.48
CA ARG A 137 16.07 -10.39 1.13
C ARG A 137 15.85 -11.90 1.01
N GLN A 138 16.33 -12.47 -0.10
CA GLN A 138 16.39 -13.92 -0.29
C GLN A 138 17.47 -14.50 0.63
N ILE A 139 17.14 -15.57 1.34
CA ILE A 139 18.15 -16.37 2.03
C ILE A 139 18.52 -17.48 1.06
N ASP A 140 19.65 -17.33 0.38
CA ASP A 140 20.22 -18.42 -0.43
C ASP A 140 20.44 -19.61 0.52
N THR A 141 19.68 -20.68 0.32
CA THR A 141 19.76 -21.92 1.12
C THR A 141 20.31 -23.05 0.26
#